data_AF-A0A2T1K3U9-F1
#
_entry.id   AF-A0A2T1K3U9-F1
#
_cell.length_a   1.000
_cell.length_b   1.000
_cell.length_c   1.000
_cell.angle_alpha   90.00
_cell.angle_beta   90.00
_cell.angle_gamma   90.00
#
_symmetry.space_group_name_H-M   'P 1'
#
loop_
_entity.id
_entity.type
_entity.pdbx_description
1 polymer ?
#
loop_
_entity_poly.entity_id
_entity_poly.type
_entity_poly.pdbx_seq_one_letter_code
_entity_poly.pdbx_strand_id
1 'polypeptide(L)'
;MQFNNILIYVLLGAAAITWVLGHLVDTLGIALAFEPTEAGTMLRPPRARNEPLLSGELAWHILFVSVLFLAGVFGIYSYAVDQGYSIELARTMAVNTLVVMEIFHLFFIRNIYGTSLTWAAIRGTGVVWLTVLAVTMAQFAITYLPPLQAVFSTVAVPLWDGLVIVGGGVLLFVIVELEKQLRLRLRKQGV
;
A
#
# COMPACT_ATOMS: atom_id res chain seq x y z
N MET A 1 20.09 -4.32 -25.67
CA MET A 1 21.16 -4.44 -24.65
C MET A 1 20.80 -3.63 -23.39
N GLN A 2 19.67 -3.95 -22.73
CA GLN A 2 19.12 -3.12 -21.63
C GLN A 2 19.37 -3.72 -20.23
N PHE A 3 19.95 -4.93 -20.16
CA PHE A 3 20.15 -5.73 -18.94
C PHE A 3 21.46 -5.46 -18.18
N ASN A 4 22.28 -4.48 -18.60
CA ASN A 4 23.52 -4.11 -17.93
C ASN A 4 23.40 -2.84 -17.09
N ASN A 5 22.19 -2.53 -16.62
CA ASN A 5 21.92 -1.34 -15.84
C ASN A 5 21.81 -1.72 -14.35
N ILE A 6 22.76 -1.23 -13.54
CA ILE A 6 22.82 -1.44 -12.08
C ILE A 6 21.45 -1.16 -11.43
N LEU A 7 20.72 -0.18 -11.96
CA LEU A 7 19.38 0.19 -11.49
C LEU A 7 18.39 -0.98 -11.48
N ILE A 8 18.44 -1.89 -12.47
CA ILE A 8 17.52 -3.04 -12.53
C ILE A 8 17.81 -4.01 -11.38
N TYR A 9 19.08 -4.28 -11.09
CA TYR A 9 19.48 -5.17 -10.00
C TYR A 9 19.10 -4.60 -8.63
N VAL A 10 19.25 -3.28 -8.44
CA VAL A 10 18.83 -2.61 -7.19
C VAL A 10 17.32 -2.75 -6.98
N LEU A 11 16.52 -2.53 -8.02
CA LEU A 11 15.06 -2.67 -7.93
C LEU A 11 14.61 -4.11 -7.71
N LEU A 12 15.25 -5.09 -8.35
CA LEU A 12 14.99 -6.51 -8.08
C LEU A 12 15.37 -6.91 -6.65
N GLY A 13 16.49 -6.39 -6.13
CA GLY A 13 16.87 -6.57 -4.73
C GLY A 13 15.83 -5.98 -3.76
N ALA A 14 15.32 -4.79 -4.03
CA ALA A 14 14.27 -4.16 -3.23
C ALA A 14 12.95 -4.96 -3.27
N ALA A 15 12.56 -5.45 -4.45
CA ALA A 15 11.40 -6.33 -4.60
C ALA A 15 11.57 -7.65 -3.82
N ALA A 16 12.78 -8.24 -3.84
CA ALA A 16 13.06 -9.45 -3.08
C ALA A 16 13.02 -9.23 -1.56
N ILE A 17 13.54 -8.09 -1.07
CA ILE A 17 13.51 -7.74 0.35
C ILE A 17 12.06 -7.53 0.81
N THR A 18 11.27 -6.74 0.08
CA THR A 18 9.86 -6.51 0.41
C THR A 18 9.06 -7.81 0.40
N TRP A 19 9.31 -8.69 -0.57
CA TRP A 19 8.70 -10.02 -0.63
C TRP A 19 9.02 -10.87 0.60
N VAL A 20 10.29 -10.95 0.98
CA VAL A 20 10.74 -11.72 2.16
C VAL A 20 10.13 -11.16 3.44
N LEU A 21 9.93 -9.84 3.51
CA LEU A 21 9.26 -9.18 4.63
C LEU A 21 7.73 -9.30 4.58
N GLY A 22 7.16 -9.91 3.54
CA GLY A 22 5.71 -10.09 3.39
C GLY A 22 4.96 -8.87 2.82
N HIS A 23 5.67 -7.87 2.32
CA HIS A 23 5.11 -6.65 1.70
C HIS A 23 4.78 -6.88 0.23
N LEU A 24 3.74 -7.69 -0.02
CA LEU A 24 3.39 -8.13 -1.37
C LEU A 24 2.94 -6.98 -2.28
N VAL A 25 2.29 -5.94 -1.73
CA VAL A 25 1.85 -4.78 -2.51
C VAL A 25 3.07 -4.04 -3.06
N ASP A 26 4.07 -3.80 -2.22
CA ASP A 26 5.31 -3.12 -2.62
C ASP A 26 6.08 -3.92 -3.67
N THR A 27 6.18 -5.25 -3.49
CA THR A 27 6.81 -6.13 -4.47
C THR A 27 6.14 -6.03 -5.84
N LEU A 28 4.80 -6.11 -5.89
CA LEU A 28 4.07 -5.97 -7.15
C LEU A 28 4.16 -4.54 -7.70
N GLY A 29 4.14 -3.51 -6.84
CA GLY A 29 4.31 -2.12 -7.26
C GLY A 29 5.65 -1.87 -7.94
N ILE A 30 6.73 -2.44 -7.42
CA ILE A 30 8.06 -2.39 -8.04
C ILE A 30 8.07 -3.18 -9.37
N ALA A 31 7.39 -4.32 -9.45
CA ALA A 31 7.28 -5.09 -10.69
C ALA A 31 6.52 -4.30 -11.78
N LEU A 32 5.44 -3.59 -11.42
CA LEU A 32 4.67 -2.75 -12.33
C LEU A 32 5.45 -1.52 -12.83
N ALA A 33 6.46 -1.06 -12.09
CA ALA A 33 7.32 0.04 -12.54
C ALA A 33 8.14 -0.31 -13.81
N PHE A 34 8.23 -1.60 -14.16
CA PHE A 34 8.83 -2.07 -15.40
C PHE A 34 7.83 -2.21 -16.56
N GLU A 35 6.56 -1.85 -16.38
CA GLU A 35 5.61 -1.80 -17.49
C GLU A 35 6.04 -0.76 -18.55
N PRO A 36 5.90 -1.08 -19.86
CA PRO A 36 6.24 -0.14 -20.92
C PRO A 36 5.44 1.15 -20.81
N THR A 37 6.10 2.28 -21.05
CA THR A 37 5.49 3.60 -20.96
C THR A 37 4.29 3.74 -21.91
N GLU A 38 3.22 4.38 -21.44
CA GLU A 38 1.98 4.58 -22.22
C GLU A 38 2.22 5.27 -23.57
N ALA A 39 1.51 4.82 -24.61
CA ALA A 39 1.55 5.42 -25.94
C ALA A 39 1.14 6.90 -25.87
N GLY A 40 2.02 7.79 -26.35
CA GLY A 40 1.79 9.24 -26.30
C GLY A 40 2.38 9.96 -25.08
N THR A 41 3.14 9.27 -24.21
CA THR A 41 3.89 9.95 -23.13
C THR A 41 4.85 11.03 -23.65
N MET A 42 5.41 10.84 -24.84
CA MET A 42 6.27 11.82 -25.51
C MET A 42 5.51 13.06 -26.05
N LEU A 43 4.17 13.06 -26.04
CA LEU A 43 3.35 14.24 -26.38
C LEU A 43 3.15 15.17 -25.18
N ARG A 44 3.48 14.72 -23.96
CA ARG A 44 3.44 15.57 -22.77
C ARG A 44 4.65 16.50 -22.76
N PRO A 45 4.48 17.81 -22.47
CA PRO A 45 5.59 18.72 -22.38
C PRO A 45 6.59 18.25 -21.30
N PRO A 46 7.91 18.43 -21.51
CA PRO A 46 8.93 18.03 -20.54
C PRO A 46 8.71 18.73 -19.19
N ARG A 47 8.95 18.00 -18.10
CA ARG A 47 8.88 18.55 -16.73
C ARG A 47 9.90 19.68 -16.57
N ALA A 48 9.52 20.78 -15.92
CA ALA A 48 10.41 21.92 -15.72
C ALA A 48 11.58 21.52 -14.79
N ARG A 49 12.81 21.94 -15.14
CA ARG A 49 14.04 21.60 -14.38
C ARG A 49 14.00 21.98 -12.90
N ASN A 50 13.27 23.05 -12.56
CA ASN A 50 13.19 23.58 -11.20
C ASN A 50 11.99 23.06 -10.42
N GLU A 51 11.21 22.14 -10.98
CA GLU A 51 10.08 21.55 -10.27
C GLU A 51 10.59 20.47 -9.30
N PRO A 52 10.35 20.61 -7.98
CA PRO A 52 10.83 19.64 -7.02
C PRO A 52 10.14 18.28 -7.22
N LEU A 53 10.90 17.20 -7.10
CA LEU A 53 10.35 15.83 -7.14
C LEU A 53 9.36 15.60 -5.99
N LEU A 54 9.68 16.11 -4.80
CA LEU A 54 8.84 16.09 -3.61
C LEU A 54 8.34 17.50 -3.32
N SER A 55 7.07 17.78 -3.62
CA SER A 55 6.43 19.01 -3.18
C SER A 55 6.22 18.98 -1.65
N GLY A 56 6.12 20.16 -1.01
CA GLY A 56 5.83 20.23 0.43
C GLY A 56 4.53 19.51 0.80
N GLU A 57 3.52 19.55 -0.07
CA GLU A 57 2.25 18.83 0.10
C GLU A 57 2.43 17.31 0.07
N LEU A 58 3.31 16.80 -0.80
CA LEU A 58 3.63 15.37 -0.90
C LEU A 58 4.49 14.92 0.28
N ALA A 59 5.47 15.72 0.70
CA ALA A 59 6.31 15.42 1.86
C ALA A 59 5.48 15.34 3.15
N TRP A 60 4.54 16.28 3.35
CA TRP A 60 3.59 16.24 4.46
C TRP A 60 2.72 14.98 4.42
N HIS A 61 2.20 14.63 3.24
CA HIS A 61 1.39 13.42 3.07
C HIS A 61 2.18 12.14 3.39
N ILE A 62 3.43 12.03 2.94
CA ILE A 62 4.31 10.90 3.25
C ILE A 62 4.48 10.77 4.77
N LEU A 63 4.86 11.85 5.45
CA LEU A 63 5.03 11.82 6.92
C LEU A 63 3.74 11.42 7.64
N PHE A 64 2.61 11.99 7.24
CA PHE A 64 1.32 11.70 7.83
C PHE A 64 0.93 10.22 7.68
N VAL A 65 1.04 9.67 6.46
CA VAL A 65 0.71 8.27 6.20
C VAL A 65 1.69 7.33 6.90
N SER A 66 2.99 7.64 6.92
CA SER A 66 3.97 6.82 7.65
C SER A 66 3.65 6.71 9.15
N VAL A 67 3.23 7.82 9.79
CA VAL A 67 2.80 7.79 11.20
C VAL A 67 1.51 6.98 11.37
N LEU A 68 0.55 7.09 10.46
CA LEU A 68 -0.67 6.28 10.50
C LEU A 68 -0.38 4.79 10.34
N PHE A 69 0.53 4.42 9.43
CA PHE A 69 0.96 3.04 9.24
C PHE A 69 1.62 2.49 10.51
N LEU A 70 2.55 3.25 11.10
CA LEU A 70 3.19 2.89 12.36
C LEU A 70 2.14 2.68 13.46
N ALA A 71 1.22 3.63 13.63
CA ALA A 71 0.18 3.57 14.65
C ALA A 71 -0.82 2.42 14.42
N GLY A 72 -1.22 2.16 13.17
CA GLY A 72 -2.16 1.10 12.83
C GLY A 72 -1.56 -0.29 13.03
N VAL A 73 -0.35 -0.53 12.53
CA VAL A 73 0.34 -1.83 12.66
C VAL A 73 0.72 -2.09 14.11
N PHE A 74 1.32 -1.12 14.80
CA PHE A 74 1.66 -1.27 16.22
C PHE A 74 0.42 -1.33 17.11
N GLY A 75 -0.65 -0.62 16.75
CA GLY A 75 -1.94 -0.67 17.43
C GLY A 75 -2.58 -2.06 17.37
N ILE A 76 -2.59 -2.70 16.20
CA ILE A 76 -3.09 -4.08 16.08
C ILE A 76 -2.18 -5.08 16.79
N TYR A 77 -0.87 -4.90 16.70
CA TYR A 77 0.08 -5.77 17.40
C TYR A 77 -0.09 -5.69 18.92
N SER A 78 -0.17 -4.48 19.49
CA SER A 78 -0.41 -4.27 20.92
C SER A 78 -1.78 -4.80 21.35
N TYR A 79 -2.83 -4.55 20.56
CA TYR A 79 -4.15 -5.16 20.78
C TYR A 79 -4.07 -6.69 20.87
N ALA A 80 -3.36 -7.35 19.95
CA ALA A 80 -3.23 -8.81 19.96
C ALA A 80 -2.48 -9.32 21.21
N VAL A 81 -1.43 -8.63 21.63
CA VAL A 81 -0.67 -8.96 22.85
C VAL A 81 -1.55 -8.77 24.09
N ASP A 82 -2.33 -7.69 24.16
CA ASP A 82 -3.22 -7.39 25.28
C ASP A 82 -4.38 -8.40 25.40
N GLN A 83 -4.84 -8.95 24.26
CA GLN A 83 -5.80 -10.06 24.24
C GLN A 83 -5.19 -11.41 24.69
N GLY A 84 -3.88 -11.47 24.93
CA GLY A 84 -3.19 -12.69 25.35
C GLY A 84 -2.91 -13.67 24.20
N TYR A 85 -2.95 -13.20 22.95
CA TYR A 85 -2.59 -14.03 21.80
C TYR A 85 -1.09 -14.36 21.76
N SER A 86 -0.74 -15.42 21.04
CA SER A 86 0.66 -15.78 20.84
C SER A 86 1.39 -14.69 20.05
N ILE A 87 2.70 -14.58 20.29
CA ILE A 87 3.58 -13.66 19.56
C ILE A 87 3.54 -13.89 18.05
N GLU A 88 3.39 -15.13 17.62
CA GLU A 88 3.30 -15.54 16.21
C GLU A 88 2.00 -15.05 15.58
N LEU A 89 0.87 -15.17 16.29
CA LEU A 89 -0.41 -14.64 15.84
C LEU A 89 -0.37 -13.11 15.79
N ALA A 90 0.17 -12.44 16.80
CA ALA A 90 0.31 -10.98 16.82
C ALA A 90 1.16 -10.46 15.64
N ARG A 91 2.27 -11.13 15.31
CA ARG A 91 3.08 -10.81 14.11
C ARG A 91 2.30 -11.05 12.82
N THR A 92 1.55 -12.14 12.74
CA THR A 92 0.73 -12.44 11.56
C THR A 92 -0.37 -11.40 11.37
N MET A 93 -1.00 -10.95 12.45
CA MET A 93 -1.99 -9.86 12.43
C MET A 93 -1.35 -8.53 12.00
N ALA A 94 -0.15 -8.22 12.48
CA ALA A 94 0.58 -7.01 12.11
C ALA A 94 0.91 -6.96 10.60
N VAL A 95 1.44 -8.05 10.04
CA VAL A 95 1.73 -8.15 8.60
C VAL A 95 0.45 -8.07 7.77
N ASN A 96 -0.62 -8.78 8.16
CA ASN A 96 -1.90 -8.69 7.47
C ASN A 96 -2.51 -7.27 7.53
N THR A 97 -2.38 -6.58 8.66
CA THR A 97 -2.78 -5.17 8.81
C THR A 97 -2.03 -4.28 7.86
N LEU A 98 -0.72 -4.45 7.79
CA LEU A 98 0.12 -3.68 6.89
C LEU A 98 -0.31 -3.85 5.43
N VAL A 99 -0.45 -5.09 4.96
CA VAL A 99 -0.87 -5.38 3.57
C VAL A 99 -2.26 -4.80 3.26
N VAL A 100 -3.20 -4.91 4.19
CA VAL A 100 -4.53 -4.33 4.03
C VAL A 100 -4.47 -2.80 3.95
N MET A 101 -3.68 -2.15 4.81
CA MET A 101 -3.46 -0.70 4.78
C MET A 101 -2.81 -0.26 3.46
N GLU A 102 -1.84 -1.01 2.94
CA GLU A 102 -1.22 -0.76 1.62
C GLU A 102 -2.24 -0.83 0.48
N ILE A 103 -3.13 -1.83 0.48
CA ILE A 103 -4.20 -1.96 -0.53
C ILE A 103 -5.11 -0.72 -0.52
N PHE A 104 -5.58 -0.30 0.66
CA PHE A 104 -6.42 0.89 0.77
C PHE A 104 -5.66 2.18 0.38
N HIS A 105 -4.40 2.27 0.76
CA HIS A 105 -3.54 3.40 0.41
C HIS A 105 -3.27 3.47 -1.10
N LEU A 106 -3.14 2.34 -1.79
CA LEU A 106 -3.01 2.28 -3.26
C LEU A 106 -4.21 2.95 -3.94
N PHE A 107 -5.44 2.64 -3.49
CA PHE A 107 -6.64 3.30 -4.01
C PHE A 107 -6.63 4.82 -3.75
N PHE A 108 -6.13 5.24 -2.58
CA PHE A 108 -5.99 6.66 -2.26
C PHE A 108 -4.98 7.37 -3.17
N ILE A 109 -3.75 6.85 -3.30
CA ILE A 109 -2.69 7.47 -4.12
C ILE A 109 -3.13 7.60 -5.56
N ARG A 110 -3.79 6.59 -6.10
CA ARG A 110 -4.31 6.63 -7.47
C ARG A 110 -5.26 7.81 -7.70
N ASN A 111 -6.00 8.22 -6.67
CA ASN A 111 -6.93 9.33 -6.74
C ASN A 111 -6.45 10.54 -5.93
N ILE A 112 -5.13 10.71 -5.77
CA ILE A 112 -4.56 11.80 -4.98
C ILE A 112 -4.88 13.19 -5.55
N TYR A 113 -4.97 13.32 -6.88
CA TYR A 113 -5.27 14.57 -7.58
C TYR A 113 -6.75 14.73 -7.98
N GLY A 114 -7.61 13.74 -7.70
CA GLY A 114 -9.04 13.76 -8.01
C GLY A 114 -9.92 13.53 -6.79
N THR A 115 -11.24 13.58 -6.98
CA THR A 115 -12.20 13.18 -5.94
C THR A 115 -12.26 11.66 -5.84
N SER A 116 -11.93 11.08 -4.68
CA SER A 116 -11.83 9.63 -4.43
C SER A 116 -13.07 8.82 -4.78
N LEU A 117 -14.22 9.49 -4.85
CA LEU A 117 -15.55 8.87 -4.90
C LEU A 117 -16.21 8.87 -6.29
N THR A 118 -15.46 9.00 -7.40
CA THR A 118 -16.04 8.77 -8.72
C THR A 118 -15.97 7.29 -9.10
N TRP A 119 -17.13 6.68 -9.41
CA TRP A 119 -17.27 5.30 -9.89
C TRP A 119 -16.33 4.93 -11.06
N ALA A 120 -15.90 5.91 -11.85
CA ALA A 120 -14.93 5.75 -12.93
C ALA A 120 -13.50 5.47 -12.43
N ALA A 121 -13.10 6.02 -11.26
CA ALA A 121 -11.79 5.78 -10.66
C ALA A 121 -11.64 4.34 -10.14
N ILE A 122 -12.76 3.74 -9.69
CA ILE A 122 -12.82 2.35 -9.21
C ILE A 122 -12.84 1.35 -10.40
N ARG A 123 -13.52 1.65 -11.52
CA ARG A 123 -13.60 0.74 -12.68
C ARG A 123 -12.48 0.89 -13.72
N GLY A 124 -11.66 1.94 -13.65
CA GLY A 124 -10.89 2.43 -14.81
C GLY A 124 -9.63 1.67 -15.23
N THR A 125 -9.08 0.74 -14.45
CA THR A 125 -7.91 -0.07 -14.92
C THR A 125 -7.99 -1.50 -14.39
N GLY A 126 -8.14 -2.46 -15.31
CA GLY A 126 -8.12 -3.88 -14.97
C GLY A 126 -6.85 -4.31 -14.23
N VAL A 127 -5.71 -3.65 -14.50
CA VAL A 127 -4.42 -3.95 -13.86
C VAL A 127 -4.45 -3.78 -12.34
N VAL A 128 -5.05 -2.71 -11.81
CA VAL A 128 -5.14 -2.51 -10.34
C VAL A 128 -5.97 -3.60 -9.68
N TRP A 129 -7.09 -4.01 -10.27
CA TRP A 129 -7.88 -5.11 -9.74
C TRP A 129 -7.14 -6.44 -9.82
N LEU A 130 -6.38 -6.67 -10.89
CA LEU A 130 -5.50 -7.82 -11.00
C LEU A 130 -4.43 -7.81 -9.89
N THR A 131 -3.80 -6.68 -9.63
CA THR A 131 -2.81 -6.51 -8.55
C THR A 131 -3.43 -6.76 -7.18
N VAL A 132 -4.57 -6.13 -6.87
CA VAL A 132 -5.26 -6.32 -5.59
C VAL A 132 -5.69 -7.77 -5.43
N LEU A 133 -6.23 -8.40 -6.47
CA LEU A 133 -6.61 -9.81 -6.44
C LEU A 133 -5.40 -10.72 -6.23
N ALA A 134 -4.31 -10.49 -6.96
CA ALA A 134 -3.08 -11.28 -6.85
C ALA A 134 -2.46 -11.15 -5.45
N VAL A 135 -2.33 -9.93 -4.93
CA VAL A 135 -1.85 -9.66 -3.56
C VAL A 135 -2.76 -10.35 -2.54
N THR A 136 -4.08 -10.18 -2.66
CA THR A 136 -5.03 -10.76 -1.72
C THR A 136 -4.91 -12.29 -1.71
N MET A 137 -4.92 -12.92 -2.88
CA MET A 137 -4.77 -14.38 -3.00
C MET A 137 -3.44 -14.87 -2.42
N ALA A 138 -2.33 -14.17 -2.71
CA ALA A 138 -1.03 -14.50 -2.17
C ALA A 138 -0.97 -14.32 -0.64
N GLN A 139 -1.60 -13.28 -0.11
CA GLN A 139 -1.68 -13.02 1.33
C GLN A 139 -2.49 -14.11 2.05
N PHE A 140 -3.62 -14.53 1.48
CA PHE A 140 -4.39 -15.66 1.98
C PHE A 140 -3.59 -16.97 1.91
N ALA A 141 -2.84 -17.18 0.83
CA ALA A 141 -1.96 -18.35 0.70
C ALA A 141 -0.91 -18.38 1.81
N ILE A 142 -0.20 -17.27 2.05
CA ILE A 142 0.81 -17.15 3.11
C ILE A 142 0.19 -17.32 4.51
N THR A 143 -1.04 -16.85 4.73
CA THR A 143 -1.68 -16.88 6.05
C THR A 143 -2.30 -18.24 6.38
N TYR A 144 -2.81 -18.99 5.39
CA TYR A 144 -3.61 -20.19 5.64
C TYR A 144 -3.06 -21.50 5.04
N LEU A 145 -2.09 -21.48 4.11
CA LEU A 145 -1.52 -22.72 3.57
C LEU A 145 -0.39 -23.24 4.47
N PRO A 146 -0.47 -24.48 5.00
CA PRO A 146 0.56 -25.06 5.85
C PRO A 146 2.01 -25.00 5.34
N PRO A 147 2.31 -25.26 4.04
CA PRO A 147 3.69 -25.17 3.56
C PRO A 147 4.23 -23.73 3.58
N LEU A 148 3.38 -22.74 3.38
CA LEU A 148 3.79 -21.33 3.42
C LEU A 148 3.88 -20.82 4.85
N GLN A 149 3.00 -21.28 5.75
CA GLN A 149 3.08 -20.99 7.18
C GLN A 149 4.43 -21.40 7.78
N ALA A 150 4.98 -22.55 7.35
CA ALA A 150 6.30 -23.01 7.81
C ALA A 150 7.45 -22.08 7.35
N VAL A 151 7.35 -21.50 6.15
CA VAL A 151 8.39 -20.62 5.60
C VAL A 151 8.30 -19.21 6.19
N PHE A 152 7.09 -18.67 6.30
CA PHE A 152 6.84 -17.30 6.75
C PHE A 152 6.57 -17.19 8.26
N SER A 153 6.57 -18.32 8.99
CA SER A 153 6.26 -18.39 10.42
C SER A 153 4.92 -17.71 10.77
N THR A 154 3.91 -17.94 9.94
CA THR A 154 2.57 -17.35 10.08
C THR A 154 1.59 -18.33 10.72
N VAL A 155 0.60 -17.78 11.42
CA VAL A 155 -0.48 -18.55 12.06
C VAL A 155 -1.82 -18.13 11.46
N ALA A 156 -2.74 -19.08 11.31
CA ALA A 156 -4.07 -18.79 10.81
C ALA A 156 -4.79 -17.76 11.69
N VAL A 157 -5.21 -16.66 11.08
CA VAL A 157 -5.90 -15.57 11.77
C VAL A 157 -7.38 -15.93 11.89
N PRO A 158 -7.99 -15.85 13.09
CA PRO A 158 -9.44 -16.03 13.23
C PRO A 158 -10.23 -15.01 12.42
N LEU A 159 -11.41 -15.40 11.93
CA LEU A 159 -12.27 -14.53 11.11
C LEU A 159 -12.59 -13.18 11.79
N TRP A 160 -12.81 -13.18 13.10
CA TRP A 160 -13.07 -11.96 13.87
C TRP A 160 -11.89 -11.00 13.86
N ASP A 161 -10.68 -11.50 14.07
CA ASP A 161 -9.46 -10.69 14.02
C ASP A 161 -9.20 -10.20 12.59
N GLY A 162 -9.54 -11.00 11.58
CA GLY A 162 -9.56 -10.58 10.18
C GLY A 162 -10.46 -9.37 9.92
N LEU A 163 -11.63 -9.30 10.55
CA LEU A 163 -12.53 -8.14 10.44
C LEU A 163 -11.94 -6.89 11.11
N VAL A 164 -11.25 -7.04 12.25
CA VAL A 164 -10.56 -5.93 12.91
C VAL A 164 -9.45 -5.38 12.02
N ILE A 165 -8.67 -6.26 11.39
CA ILE A 165 -7.62 -5.92 10.43
C ILE A 165 -8.20 -5.13 9.24
N VAL A 166 -9.26 -5.63 8.62
CA VAL A 166 -9.95 -4.94 7.51
C VAL A 166 -10.53 -3.60 7.97
N GLY A 167 -11.12 -3.56 9.16
CA GLY A 167 -11.62 -2.34 9.80
C GLY A 167 -10.52 -1.28 9.98
N GLY A 168 -9.32 -1.69 10.37
CA GLY A 168 -8.16 -0.80 10.47
C GLY A 168 -7.77 -0.17 9.13
N GLY A 169 -7.79 -0.96 8.05
CA GLY A 169 -7.56 -0.44 6.69
C GLY A 169 -8.62 0.56 6.22
N VAL A 170 -9.90 0.24 6.46
CA VAL A 170 -11.01 1.16 6.16
C VAL A 170 -10.88 2.45 6.96
N LEU A 171 -10.54 2.36 8.25
CA LEU A 171 -10.33 3.52 9.11
C LEU A 171 -9.20 4.40 8.58
N LEU A 172 -8.07 3.82 8.18
CA LEU A 172 -6.99 4.56 7.52
C LEU A 172 -7.51 5.28 6.28
N PHE A 173 -8.24 4.58 5.40
CA PHE A 173 -8.77 5.17 4.17
C PHE A 173 -9.65 6.38 4.47
N VAL A 174 -10.55 6.26 5.46
CA VAL A 174 -11.41 7.36 5.91
C VAL A 174 -10.59 8.54 6.45
N ILE A 175 -9.59 8.28 7.31
CA ILE A 175 -8.74 9.35 7.89
C ILE A 175 -7.99 10.10 6.78
N VAL A 176 -7.36 9.37 5.86
CA VAL A 176 -6.56 9.97 4.78
C VAL A 176 -7.47 10.72 3.79
N GLU A 177 -8.65 10.20 3.50
CA GLU A 177 -9.63 10.88 2.65
C GLU A 177 -10.17 12.16 3.29
N LEU A 178 -10.46 12.13 4.61
CA LEU A 178 -10.88 13.32 5.35
C LEU A 178 -9.79 14.40 5.35
N GLU A 179 -8.53 14.02 5.59
CA GLU A 179 -7.39 14.95 5.51
C GLU A 179 -7.31 15.62 4.15
N LYS A 180 -7.43 14.83 3.06
CA LYS A 180 -7.44 15.36 1.70
C LYS A 180 -8.59 16.35 1.49
N GLN A 181 -9.80 16.00 1.90
CA GLN A 181 -10.97 16.86 1.72
C GLN A 181 -10.85 18.17 2.51
N LEU A 182 -10.31 18.12 3.73
CA LEU A 182 -10.01 19.32 4.52
C LEU A 182 -8.99 20.20 3.81
N ARG A 183 -7.88 19.62 3.32
CA ARG A 183 -6.84 20.35 2.59
C ARG A 183 -7.40 21.04 1.34
N LEU A 184 -8.21 20.34 0.55
CA LEU A 184 -8.85 20.88 -0.65
C LEU A 184 -9.86 21.99 -0.34
N ARG A 185 -10.60 21.89 0.77
CA ARG A 185 -11.55 22.94 1.22
C ARG A 185 -10.81 24.21 1.67
N LEU A 186 -9.76 24.07 2.47
CA LEU A 186 -8.95 25.20 2.94
C LEU A 186 -8.29 25.95 1.78
N ARG A 187 -7.79 25.21 0.76
CA ARG A 187 -7.18 25.81 -0.43
C ARG A 187 -8.19 26.53 -1.34
N LYS A 188 -9.47 26.13 -1.34
CA LYS A 188 -10.55 26.82 -2.06
C LYS A 188 -11.03 28.11 -1.36
N GLN A 189 -10.80 28.27 -0.07
CA GLN A 189 -11.19 29.45 0.70
C GLN A 189 -10.08 30.52 0.78
N GLY A 190 -8.85 30.18 0.40
CA GLY A 190 -7.68 31.06 0.41
C GLY A 190 -7.33 31.72 -0.93
N VAL A 191 -8.26 31.73 -1.89
CA VAL A 191 -8.21 32.49 -3.16
C VAL A 191 -9.45 33.36 -3.22
#